data_AF-A0A966N1C4-F1
#
_entry.id   AF-A0A966N1C4-F1
#
_cell.length_a   1.000
_cell.length_b   1.000
_cell.length_c   1.000
_cell.angle_alpha   90.00
_cell.angle_beta   90.00
_cell.angle_gamma   90.00
#
_symmetry.space_group_name_H-M   'P 1'
#
loop_
_entity.id
_entity.type
_entity.pdbx_description
1 polymer ?
#
loop_
_entity_poly.entity_id
_entity_poly.type
_entity_poly.pdbx_seq_one_letter_code
_entity_poly.pdbx_strand_id
1 'polypeptide(L)' 'MTTVEENSGPVTDPTSDYNIFDPEFVRDPYPTMSEIRESKCPIAHTDRWGGSWFPTRYDDVVAIAQEHEI' A
#
# COMPACT_ATOMS: atom_id res chain seq x y z
N MET A 1 -13.39 8.86 6.59
CA MET A 1 -13.84 7.54 6.11
C MET A 1 -14.39 7.73 4.72
N THR A 2 -13.77 7.06 3.75
CA THR A 2 -14.17 7.00 2.34
C THR A 2 -15.40 6.10 2.15
N THR A 3 -16.19 6.36 1.11
CA THR A 3 -17.31 5.52 0.69
C THR A 3 -16.83 4.25 -0.02
N VAL A 4 -17.73 3.28 -0.21
CA VAL A 4 -17.43 2.04 -0.96
C VAL A 4 -17.03 2.35 -2.41
N GLU A 5 -17.68 3.33 -3.04
CA GLU A 5 -17.39 3.73 -4.42
C GLU A 5 -16.00 4.36 -4.52
N GLU A 6 -15.64 5.26 -3.60
CA GLU A 6 -14.30 5.86 -3.52
C GLU A 6 -13.23 4.80 -3.27
N ASN A 7 -13.50 3.84 -2.37
CA ASN A 7 -12.57 2.78 -2.04
C ASN A 7 -12.27 1.83 -3.21
N SER A 8 -13.27 1.56 -4.04
CA SER A 8 -13.19 0.62 -5.16
C SER A 8 -12.77 1.29 -6.48
N GLY A 9 -12.62 2.62 -6.47
CA GLY A 9 -12.21 3.39 -7.65
C GLY A 9 -10.78 3.07 -8.11
N PRO A 10 -10.42 3.47 -9.34
CA PRO A 10 -9.09 3.22 -9.89
C PRO A 10 -7.99 3.87 -9.05
N VAL A 11 -6.82 3.26 -9.06
CA VAL A 11 -5.59 3.81 -8.46
C VAL A 11 -4.83 4.62 -9.52
N THR A 12 -4.58 5.89 -9.25
CA THR A 12 -3.79 6.77 -10.15
C THR A 12 -2.33 6.89 -9.72
N ASP A 13 -2.08 6.86 -8.41
CA ASP A 13 -0.74 6.95 -7.82
C ASP A 13 -0.66 5.98 -6.62
N PRO A 14 -0.02 4.82 -6.78
CA PRO A 14 0.08 3.86 -5.70
C PRO A 14 1.02 4.31 -4.57
N THR A 15 1.85 5.34 -4.78
CA THR A 15 2.76 5.85 -3.74
C THR A 15 2.03 6.65 -2.65
N SER A 16 0.81 7.12 -2.93
CA SER A 16 0.01 7.93 -2.03
C SER A 16 -1.46 7.49 -1.89
N ASP A 17 -1.95 6.56 -2.72
CA ASP A 17 -3.32 6.03 -2.65
C ASP A 17 -3.47 4.63 -3.27
N TYR A 18 -2.72 3.64 -2.76
CA TYR A 18 -2.83 2.25 -3.23
C TYR A 18 -4.15 1.57 -2.83
N ASN A 19 -4.54 0.53 -3.56
CA ASN A 19 -5.68 -0.31 -3.23
C ASN A 19 -5.33 -1.80 -3.38
N ILE A 20 -5.18 -2.51 -2.25
CA ILE A 20 -4.84 -3.95 -2.25
C ILE A 20 -5.98 -4.85 -2.75
N PHE A 21 -7.19 -4.31 -2.88
CA PHE A 21 -8.37 -5.02 -3.39
C PHE A 21 -8.64 -4.71 -4.87
N ASP A 22 -7.81 -3.89 -5.52
CA ASP A 22 -7.88 -3.69 -6.96
C ASP A 22 -7.65 -5.03 -7.70
N PRO A 23 -8.51 -5.41 -8.67
CA PRO A 23 -8.35 -6.68 -9.39
C PRO A 23 -6.98 -6.86 -10.04
N GLU A 24 -6.36 -5.79 -10.54
CA GLU A 24 -5.02 -5.85 -11.15
C GLU A 24 -3.95 -6.05 -10.08
N PHE A 25 -4.08 -5.42 -8.91
CA PHE A 25 -3.19 -5.65 -7.78
C PHE A 25 -3.28 -7.10 -7.28
N VAL A 26 -4.50 -7.64 -7.17
CA VAL A 26 -4.72 -9.04 -6.78
C VAL A 26 -4.12 -10.01 -7.81
N ARG A 27 -4.21 -9.67 -9.11
CA ARG A 27 -3.66 -10.48 -10.21
C ARG A 27 -2.14 -10.49 -10.21
N ASP A 28 -1.51 -9.32 -10.05
CA ASP A 28 -0.06 -9.16 -10.04
C ASP A 28 0.35 -7.92 -9.22
N PRO A 29 0.71 -8.08 -7.94
CA PRO A 29 1.02 -6.94 -7.08
C PRO A 29 2.45 -6.40 -7.29
N TYR A 30 3.34 -7.17 -7.94
CA TYR A 30 4.77 -6.85 -7.98
C TYR A 30 5.10 -5.55 -8.73
N PRO A 31 4.44 -5.18 -9.85
CA PRO A 31 4.65 -3.89 -10.49
C PRO A 31 4.34 -2.73 -9.55
N THR A 32 3.17 -2.75 -8.88
CA THR A 32 2.76 -1.71 -7.92
C THR A 32 3.70 -1.65 -6.72
N MET A 33 4.06 -2.81 -6.14
CA MET A 33 5.01 -2.87 -5.03
C MET A 33 6.40 -2.35 -5.44
N SER A 34 6.86 -2.62 -6.67
CA SER A 34 8.14 -2.14 -7.19
C SER A 34 8.13 -0.62 -7.34
N GLU A 35 7.05 -0.06 -7.88
CA GLU A 35 6.89 1.40 -8.00
C GLU A 35 6.97 2.11 -6.64
N ILE A 36 6.24 1.61 -5.64
CA ILE A 36 6.31 2.14 -4.27
C ILE A 36 7.73 2.02 -3.71
N ARG A 37 8.37 0.84 -3.86
CA ARG A 37 9.70 0.53 -3.32
C ARG A 37 10.81 1.43 -3.87
N GLU A 38 10.73 1.75 -5.16
CA GLU A 38 11.69 2.58 -5.90
C GLU A 38 11.42 4.08 -5.74
N SER A 39 10.25 4.45 -5.21
CA SER A 39 9.90 5.85 -4.92
C SER A 39 10.77 6.46 -3.80
N LYS A 40 10.60 7.77 -3.59
CA LYS A 40 11.24 8.48 -2.48
C LYS A 40 10.74 8.03 -1.10
N CYS A 41 9.51 7.50 -1.02
CA CYS A 41 8.85 7.08 0.22
C CYS A 41 8.40 5.61 0.08
N PRO A 42 9.24 4.63 0.45
CA PRO A 42 8.99 3.20 0.21
C PRO A 42 7.91 2.55 1.11
N ILE A 43 7.24 3.37 1.90
CA ILE A 43 6.10 3.01 2.75
C ILE A 43 4.94 3.92 2.33
N ALA A 44 4.04 3.40 1.50
CA ALA A 44 2.89 4.16 1.02
C ALA A 44 1.81 4.24 2.10
N HIS A 45 0.98 5.29 2.03
CA HIS A 45 -0.25 5.41 2.82
C HIS A 45 -1.44 5.45 1.87
N THR A 46 -2.61 4.97 2.31
CA THR A 46 -3.90 5.22 1.66
C THR A 46 -4.92 5.53 2.75
N ASP A 47 -5.92 6.34 2.45
CA ASP A 47 -7.09 6.55 3.30
C ASP A 47 -8.22 5.52 3.01
N ARG A 48 -8.05 4.70 1.97
CA ARG A 48 -9.04 3.70 1.58
C ARG A 48 -9.24 2.66 2.66
N TRP A 49 -10.46 2.15 2.77
CA TRP A 49 -10.83 1.07 3.68
C TRP A 49 -10.54 1.35 5.16
N GLY A 50 -10.54 2.62 5.57
CA GLY A 50 -10.23 3.02 6.96
C GLY A 50 -8.76 3.37 7.19
N GLY A 51 -7.95 3.29 6.13
CA GLY A 51 -6.56 3.73 6.09
C GLY A 51 -5.55 2.66 6.49
N SER A 52 -4.41 2.65 5.80
CA SER A 52 -3.32 1.71 6.09
C SER A 52 -1.97 2.20 5.56
N TRP A 53 -0.90 1.66 6.13
CA TRP A 53 0.48 1.84 5.67
C TRP A 53 1.01 0.57 5.01
N PHE A 54 1.72 0.72 3.89
CA PHE A 54 2.21 -0.40 3.09
C PHE A 54 3.72 -0.32 2.84
N PRO A 55 4.54 -0.91 3.74
CA PRO A 55 5.98 -1.03 3.54
C PRO A 55 6.29 -2.07 2.46
N THR A 56 7.23 -1.75 1.57
CA THR A 56 7.54 -2.60 0.41
C THR A 56 8.98 -3.09 0.34
N ARG A 57 9.86 -2.58 1.21
CA ARG A 57 11.23 -3.09 1.37
C ARG A 57 11.25 -4.17 2.45
N TYR A 58 12.07 -5.18 2.21
CA TYR A 58 12.23 -6.29 3.14
C TYR A 58 12.68 -5.81 4.53
N ASP A 59 13.70 -4.96 4.58
CA ASP A 59 14.25 -4.44 5.84
C ASP A 59 13.21 -3.70 6.68
N ASP A 60 12.35 -2.88 6.04
CA ASP A 60 11.27 -2.16 6.71
C ASP A 60 10.23 -3.13 7.28
N VAL A 61 9.82 -4.15 6.52
CA VAL A 61 8.86 -5.17 6.97
C VAL A 61 9.42 -5.96 8.14
N VAL A 62 10.69 -6.37 8.08
CA VAL A 62 11.34 -7.11 9.17
C VAL A 62 11.43 -6.27 10.44
N ALA A 63 11.88 -5.02 10.33
CA ALA A 63 11.98 -4.13 11.48
C ALA A 63 10.61 -3.92 12.16
N ILE A 64 9.56 -3.66 11.38
CA ILE A 64 8.19 -3.48 11.91
C ILE A 64 7.67 -4.76 12.56
N ALA A 65 7.93 -5.93 11.97
CA ALA A 65 7.43 -7.20 12.48
C ALA A 65 8.13 -7.66 13.77
N GLN A 66 9.38 -7.24 13.99
CA GLN A 66 10.16 -7.60 15.17
C GLN A 66 9.76 -6.79 16.41
N GLU A 67 9.40 -5.51 16.23
CA GLU A 67 8.99 -4.60 17.30
C GLU A 67 7.50 -4.75 17.62
N HIS A 68 7.16 -5.81 18.36
CA HIS A 68 5.77 -6.19 18.69
C HIS A 68 5.35 -5.83 20.13
N GLU A 69 6.29 -5.39 20.96
CA GLU A 69 6.05 -4.89 22.31
C GLU A 69 6.20 -3.37 22.28
N ILE A 70 5.07 -2.66 22.28
CA ILE A 70 5.03 -1.19 22.45
C ILE A 70 5.02 -0.87 23.94
#